data_AF-K9TRV3-F1
#
_entry.id   AF-K9TRV3-F1
#
_cell.length_a   1.000
_cell.length_b   1.000
_cell.length_c   1.000
_cell.angle_alpha   90.00
_cell.angle_beta   90.00
_cell.angle_gamma   90.00
#
_symmetry.space_group_name_H-M   'P 1'
#
loop_
_entity.id
_entity.type
_entity.pdbx_description
1 polymer ?
#
loop_
_entity_poly.entity_id
_entity_poly.type
_entity_poly.pdbx_seq_one_letter_code
_entity_poly.pdbx_strand_id
1 'polypeptide(L)'
;MQAIEIEPKLRELMGIASSVDPGLEYRLEEIWRWIKDMRPGLLMQKKFLMGFLLEVIKDAEFWLALKVLTDEERESFLNQLTPPVRFWYEFLFPKWFNEKDNKFYIWKQKLRSGEFNQEDAQLIDLIAQKIKIREGSLVQRYVADFSMATDAIVSSNKGRPLCVQVTSISDDFSEHKYEEWKKTLKDWNIERGIFVSYNPGKEEFVSQVVNLVLHNSSHLEESKYLKFSF
;
A
#
# COMPACT_ATOMS: atom_id res chain seq x y z
N MET A 1 -19.13 4.34 7.06
CA MET A 1 -19.45 3.09 6.35
C MET A 1 -19.40 1.93 7.33
N GLN A 2 -20.51 1.22 7.48
CA GLN A 2 -20.67 0.05 8.37
C GLN A 2 -20.59 -1.25 7.55
N ALA A 3 -20.45 -2.41 8.21
CA ALA A 3 -20.34 -3.71 7.53
C ALA A 3 -21.49 -4.01 6.55
N ILE A 4 -22.71 -3.56 6.87
CA ILE A 4 -23.89 -3.78 6.02
C ILE A 4 -23.84 -2.98 4.71
N GLU A 5 -23.05 -1.90 4.66
CA GLU A 5 -22.93 -1.02 3.50
C GLU A 5 -21.82 -1.48 2.53
N ILE A 6 -20.95 -2.40 2.96
CA ILE A 6 -19.79 -2.86 2.17
C ILE A 6 -20.21 -3.58 0.88
N GLU A 7 -21.08 -4.58 0.98
CA GLU A 7 -21.51 -5.34 -0.20
C GLU A 7 -22.29 -4.48 -1.20
N PRO A 8 -23.30 -3.68 -0.80
CA PRO A 8 -23.98 -2.76 -1.71
C PRO A 8 -23.00 -1.84 -2.43
N LYS A 9 -22.01 -1.30 -1.70
CA LYS A 9 -21.05 -0.37 -2.28
C LYS A 9 -20.09 -1.03 -3.26
N LEU A 10 -19.61 -2.24 -2.99
CA LEU A 10 -18.81 -3.00 -3.96
C LEU A 10 -19.60 -3.27 -5.25
N ARG A 11 -20.88 -3.65 -5.14
CA ARG A 11 -21.73 -3.89 -6.31
C ARG A 11 -21.98 -2.64 -7.13
N GLU A 12 -22.21 -1.50 -6.47
CA GLU A 12 -22.31 -0.19 -7.12
C GLU A 12 -21.04 0.13 -7.92
N LEU A 13 -19.87 0.00 -7.28
CA LEU A 13 -18.58 0.27 -7.92
C LEU A 13 -18.28 -0.70 -9.07
N MET A 14 -18.62 -1.98 -8.95
CA MET A 14 -18.53 -2.94 -10.06
C MET A 14 -19.39 -2.50 -11.25
N GLY A 15 -20.62 -2.07 -10.98
CA GLY A 15 -21.52 -1.56 -12.02
C GLY A 15 -20.93 -0.37 -12.77
N ILE A 16 -20.36 0.60 -12.05
CA ILE A 16 -19.69 1.77 -12.65
C ILE A 16 -18.42 1.34 -13.40
N ALA A 17 -17.58 0.49 -12.79
CA ALA A 17 -16.32 0.05 -13.37
C ALA A 17 -16.54 -0.77 -14.65
N SER A 18 -17.63 -1.52 -14.78
CA SER A 18 -17.93 -2.33 -15.97
C SER A 18 -17.92 -1.54 -17.29
N SER A 19 -18.25 -0.25 -17.23
CA SER A 19 -18.26 0.63 -18.41
C SER A 19 -17.03 1.54 -18.53
N VAL A 20 -16.25 1.69 -17.45
CA VAL A 20 -15.14 2.66 -17.35
C VAL A 20 -13.77 1.98 -17.34
N ASP A 21 -13.63 0.89 -16.59
CA ASP A 21 -12.38 0.16 -16.39
C ASP A 21 -12.66 -1.31 -16.02
N PRO A 22 -12.78 -2.20 -17.03
CA PRO A 22 -13.09 -3.62 -16.81
C PRO A 22 -12.06 -4.35 -15.92
N GLY A 23 -10.81 -3.88 -15.87
CA GLY A 23 -9.80 -4.47 -14.99
C GLY A 23 -10.13 -4.26 -13.51
N LEU A 24 -10.58 -3.05 -13.16
CA LEU A 24 -11.06 -2.76 -11.82
C LEU A 24 -12.35 -3.53 -11.49
N GLU A 25 -13.29 -3.63 -12.44
CA GLU A 25 -14.51 -4.41 -12.27
C GLU A 25 -14.21 -5.88 -11.92
N TYR A 26 -13.35 -6.52 -12.70
CA TYR A 26 -12.92 -7.90 -12.45
C TYR A 26 -12.32 -8.06 -11.04
N ARG A 27 -11.44 -7.15 -10.63
CA ARG A 27 -10.80 -7.22 -9.30
C ARG A 27 -11.81 -7.01 -8.17
N LEU A 28 -12.74 -6.06 -8.32
CA LEU A 28 -13.80 -5.83 -7.35
C LEU A 28 -14.74 -7.05 -7.26
N GLU A 29 -15.03 -7.70 -8.39
CA GLU A 29 -15.81 -8.94 -8.40
C GLU A 29 -15.10 -10.06 -7.61
N GLU A 30 -13.80 -10.25 -7.81
CA GLU A 30 -13.03 -11.24 -7.04
C GLU A 30 -13.08 -10.99 -5.53
N ILE A 31 -13.05 -9.73 -5.10
CA ILE A 31 -13.17 -9.34 -3.70
C ILE A 31 -14.60 -9.56 -3.20
N TRP A 32 -15.61 -9.15 -3.96
CA TRP A 32 -17.02 -9.38 -3.59
C TRP A 32 -17.32 -10.87 -3.45
N ARG A 33 -16.90 -11.70 -4.42
CA ARG A 33 -17.08 -13.17 -4.37
C ARG A 33 -16.44 -13.79 -3.13
N TRP A 34 -15.36 -13.21 -2.63
CA TRP A 34 -14.69 -13.66 -1.41
C TRP A 34 -15.49 -13.35 -0.14
N ILE A 35 -16.20 -12.22 -0.08
CA ILE A 35 -16.89 -11.76 1.14
C ILE A 35 -18.41 -11.94 1.15
N LYS A 36 -19.04 -12.22 0.01
CA LYS A 36 -20.52 -12.25 -0.15
C LYS A 36 -21.26 -13.15 0.85
N ASP A 37 -20.62 -14.23 1.29
CA ASP A 37 -21.22 -15.21 2.23
C ASP A 37 -20.87 -14.89 3.70
N MET A 38 -20.15 -13.80 3.97
CA MET A 38 -19.77 -13.41 5.32
C MET A 38 -20.88 -12.60 5.99
N ARG A 39 -21.37 -13.11 7.12
CA ARG A 39 -22.34 -12.37 7.95
C ARG A 39 -21.75 -11.04 8.41
N PRO A 40 -22.50 -9.92 8.40
CA PRO A 40 -22.00 -8.60 8.79
C PRO A 40 -21.32 -8.56 10.17
N GLY A 41 -21.88 -9.29 11.15
CA GLY A 41 -21.27 -9.39 12.48
C GLY A 41 -19.88 -10.04 12.49
N LEU A 42 -19.65 -11.04 11.62
CA LEU A 42 -18.35 -11.68 11.47
C LEU A 42 -17.34 -10.74 10.78
N LEU A 43 -17.81 -9.93 9.84
CA LEU A 43 -16.99 -8.93 9.17
C LEU A 43 -16.53 -7.84 10.15
N MET A 44 -17.42 -7.37 11.02
CA MET A 44 -17.11 -6.39 12.06
C MET A 44 -16.06 -6.88 13.06
N GLN A 45 -16.04 -8.19 13.36
CA GLN A 45 -15.03 -8.78 14.24
C GLN A 45 -13.64 -8.85 13.59
N LYS A 46 -13.55 -8.78 12.25
CA LYS A 46 -12.30 -8.85 11.49
C LYS A 46 -11.83 -7.45 11.10
N LYS A 47 -11.25 -6.73 12.06
CA LYS A 47 -10.83 -5.32 11.90
C LYS A 47 -9.95 -5.06 10.67
N PHE A 48 -8.95 -5.91 10.42
CA PHE A 48 -8.05 -5.75 9.28
C PHE A 48 -8.73 -6.03 7.94
N LEU A 49 -9.60 -7.03 7.87
CA LEU A 49 -10.41 -7.28 6.68
C LEU A 49 -11.33 -6.08 6.40
N MET A 50 -11.96 -5.53 7.44
CA MET A 50 -12.77 -4.33 7.29
C MET A 50 -11.94 -3.13 6.82
N GLY A 51 -10.75 -2.92 7.41
CA GLY A 51 -9.82 -1.87 7.00
C GLY A 51 -9.44 -1.96 5.52
N PHE A 52 -9.06 -3.16 5.07
CA PHE A 52 -8.76 -3.44 3.67
C PHE A 52 -9.95 -3.12 2.75
N LEU A 53 -11.16 -3.60 3.07
CA LEU A 53 -12.34 -3.39 2.23
C LEU A 53 -12.71 -1.90 2.12
N LEU A 54 -12.65 -1.17 3.24
CA LEU A 54 -12.90 0.26 3.25
C LEU A 54 -11.87 1.04 2.42
N GLU A 55 -10.61 0.62 2.45
CA GLU A 55 -9.54 1.24 1.66
C GLU A 55 -9.72 0.97 0.17
N VAL A 56 -9.96 -0.28 -0.23
CA VAL A 56 -10.21 -0.63 -1.64
C VAL A 56 -11.43 0.09 -2.19
N ILE A 57 -12.52 0.20 -1.42
CA ILE A 57 -13.71 0.96 -1.83
C ILE A 57 -13.35 2.42 -2.09
N LYS A 58 -12.61 3.06 -1.17
CA LYS A 58 -12.21 4.47 -1.32
C LYS A 58 -11.28 4.69 -2.50
N ASP A 59 -10.28 3.82 -2.69
CA ASP A 59 -9.34 3.93 -3.81
C ASP A 59 -10.06 3.66 -5.15
N ALA A 60 -11.03 2.74 -5.19
CA ALA A 60 -11.85 2.49 -6.38
C ALA A 60 -12.78 3.67 -6.70
N GLU A 61 -13.44 4.26 -5.70
CA GLU A 61 -14.24 5.50 -5.88
C GLU A 61 -13.38 6.63 -6.45
N PHE A 62 -12.19 6.83 -5.87
CA PHE A 62 -11.27 7.86 -6.31
C PHE A 62 -10.80 7.61 -7.74
N TRP A 63 -10.42 6.37 -8.07
CA TRP A 63 -9.99 5.99 -9.41
C TRP A 63 -11.10 6.20 -10.45
N LEU A 64 -12.32 5.76 -10.17
CA LEU A 64 -13.44 5.93 -11.08
C LEU A 64 -13.77 7.42 -11.29
N ALA A 65 -13.69 8.24 -10.23
CA ALA A 65 -13.83 9.69 -10.36
C ALA A 65 -12.73 10.30 -11.25
N LEU A 66 -11.47 9.87 -11.11
CA LEU A 66 -10.38 10.31 -11.99
C LEU A 66 -10.62 9.94 -13.46
N LYS A 67 -11.26 8.80 -13.72
CA LYS A 67 -11.49 8.29 -15.09
C LYS A 67 -12.59 9.04 -15.84
N VAL A 68 -13.42 9.83 -15.13
CA VAL A 68 -14.46 10.68 -15.75
C VAL A 68 -13.90 12.04 -16.16
N LEU A 69 -12.78 12.47 -15.58
CA LEU A 69 -12.12 13.73 -15.91
C LEU A 69 -11.50 13.68 -17.31
N THR A 70 -11.40 14.85 -17.96
CA THR A 70 -10.56 15.01 -19.15
C THR A 70 -9.07 14.85 -18.80
N ASP A 71 -8.23 14.63 -19.80
CA ASP A 71 -6.78 14.47 -19.56
C ASP A 71 -6.16 15.69 -18.86
N GLU A 72 -6.56 16.90 -19.25
CA GLU A 72 -6.10 18.17 -18.66
C GLU A 72 -6.58 18.35 -17.21
N GLU A 73 -7.87 18.10 -16.94
CA GLU A 73 -8.43 18.17 -15.58
C GLU A 73 -7.79 17.16 -14.65
N ARG A 74 -7.59 15.94 -15.15
CA ARG A 74 -6.95 14.85 -14.40
C ARG A 74 -5.50 15.20 -14.08
N GLU A 75 -4.73 15.70 -15.04
CA GLU A 75 -3.35 16.13 -14.79
C GLU A 75 -3.29 17.26 -13.76
N SER A 76 -4.15 18.29 -13.92
CA SER A 76 -4.25 19.40 -12.97
C SER A 76 -4.59 18.93 -11.55
N PHE A 77 -5.50 17.96 -11.43
CA PHE A 77 -5.88 17.40 -10.14
C PHE A 77 -4.76 16.55 -9.52
N LEU A 78 -4.14 15.66 -10.30
CA LEU A 78 -3.04 14.81 -9.83
C LEU A 78 -1.81 15.63 -9.40
N ASN A 79 -1.56 16.77 -10.05
CA ASN A 79 -0.51 17.72 -9.67
C ASN A 79 -0.72 18.37 -8.29
N GLN A 80 -1.93 18.33 -7.73
CA GLN A 80 -2.24 18.83 -6.38
C GLN A 80 -2.01 17.77 -5.29
N LEU A 81 -1.86 16.49 -5.67
CA LEU A 81 -1.63 15.41 -4.73
C LEU A 81 -0.17 15.36 -4.30
N THR A 82 0.08 14.82 -3.10
CA THR A 82 1.45 14.54 -2.68
C THR A 82 2.07 13.46 -3.59
N PRO A 83 3.39 13.49 -3.82
CA PRO A 83 4.04 12.52 -4.72
C PRO A 83 3.71 11.06 -4.40
N PRO A 84 3.67 10.59 -3.13
CA PRO A 84 3.31 9.21 -2.81
C PRO A 84 1.87 8.85 -3.20
N VAL A 85 0.91 9.75 -2.98
CA VAL A 85 -0.51 9.51 -3.33
C VAL A 85 -0.68 9.52 -4.84
N ARG A 86 -0.02 10.45 -5.54
CA ARG A 86 0.00 10.48 -7.00
C ARG A 86 0.56 9.17 -7.57
N PHE A 87 1.70 8.70 -7.07
CA PHE A 87 2.31 7.43 -7.49
C PHE A 87 1.41 6.23 -7.23
N TRP A 88 0.66 6.24 -6.12
CA TRP A 88 -0.32 5.20 -5.85
C TRP A 88 -1.36 5.12 -6.98
N TYR A 89 -1.99 6.24 -7.33
CA TYR A 89 -3.07 6.23 -8.32
C TYR A 89 -2.57 6.17 -9.76
N GLU A 90 -1.49 6.84 -10.14
CA GLU A 90 -0.98 6.80 -11.51
C GLU A 90 -0.32 5.47 -11.87
N PHE A 91 0.23 4.75 -10.88
CA PHE A 91 1.05 3.58 -11.14
C PHE A 91 0.59 2.33 -10.38
N LEU A 92 0.65 2.32 -9.05
CA LEU A 92 0.53 1.07 -8.29
C LEU A 92 -0.89 0.49 -8.24
N PHE A 93 -1.89 1.32 -7.97
CA PHE A 93 -3.28 0.90 -7.88
C PHE A 93 -3.80 0.32 -9.20
N PRO A 94 -3.68 1.01 -10.36
CA PRO A 94 -4.07 0.43 -11.64
C PRO A 94 -3.27 -0.79 -12.03
N LYS A 95 -1.98 -0.83 -11.67
CA LYS A 95 -1.18 -2.03 -11.89
C LYS A 95 -1.69 -3.23 -11.10
N TRP A 96 -2.04 -3.05 -9.83
CA TRP A 96 -2.53 -4.12 -8.97
C TRP A 96 -3.83 -4.76 -9.50
N PHE A 97 -4.78 -3.97 -9.96
CA PHE A 97 -6.04 -4.55 -10.47
C PHE A 97 -5.91 -5.12 -11.90
N ASN A 98 -4.92 -4.69 -12.69
CA ASN A 98 -4.70 -5.21 -14.05
C ASN A 98 -3.71 -6.37 -14.15
N GLU A 99 -2.82 -6.54 -13.17
CA GLU A 99 -1.81 -7.59 -13.17
C GLU A 99 -2.12 -8.73 -12.20
N LYS A 100 -1.44 -9.87 -12.38
CA LYS A 100 -1.60 -11.03 -11.52
C LYS A 100 -0.86 -10.83 -10.20
N ASP A 101 -1.60 -10.60 -9.12
CA ASP A 101 -1.07 -10.70 -7.77
C ASP A 101 -0.91 -12.19 -7.37
N ASN A 102 0.32 -12.69 -7.44
CA ASN A 102 0.66 -14.06 -7.06
C ASN A 102 0.48 -14.33 -5.55
N LYS A 103 0.42 -13.28 -4.73
CA LYS A 103 0.22 -13.38 -3.27
C LYS A 103 -1.26 -13.24 -2.88
N PHE A 104 -2.15 -12.89 -3.83
CA PHE A 104 -3.56 -12.61 -3.58
C PHE A 104 -4.26 -13.70 -2.78
N TYR A 105 -4.07 -14.96 -3.15
CA TYR A 105 -4.68 -16.09 -2.45
C TYR A 105 -4.15 -16.24 -1.02
N ILE A 106 -2.84 -16.02 -0.82
CA ILE A 106 -2.15 -16.23 0.46
C ILE A 106 -2.63 -15.21 1.48
N TRP A 107 -2.60 -13.91 1.14
CA TRP A 107 -2.99 -12.89 2.12
C TRP A 107 -4.51 -12.84 2.34
N LYS A 108 -5.34 -13.23 1.36
CA LYS A 108 -6.78 -13.45 1.59
C LYS A 108 -7.05 -14.48 2.69
N GLN A 109 -6.30 -15.58 2.69
CA GLN A 109 -6.42 -16.59 3.76
C GLN A 109 -6.04 -16.00 5.12
N LYS A 110 -4.93 -15.26 5.20
CA LYS A 110 -4.47 -14.61 6.46
C LYS A 110 -5.48 -13.59 7.00
N LEU A 111 -6.03 -12.73 6.14
CA LEU A 111 -7.08 -11.78 6.53
C LEU A 111 -8.35 -12.48 7.00
N ARG A 112 -8.70 -13.60 6.38
CA ARG A 112 -9.88 -14.39 6.74
C ARG A 112 -9.68 -15.17 8.04
N SER A 113 -8.51 -15.75 8.30
CA SER A 113 -8.24 -16.46 9.56
C SER A 113 -8.22 -15.50 10.75
N GLY A 114 -7.88 -14.23 10.52
CA GLY A 114 -7.69 -13.25 11.59
C GLY A 114 -6.32 -13.39 12.26
N GLU A 115 -5.45 -14.23 11.70
CA GLU A 115 -4.04 -14.39 12.09
C GLU A 115 -3.18 -13.20 11.66
N PHE A 116 -3.78 -12.19 11.03
CA PHE A 116 -3.08 -10.96 10.73
C PHE A 116 -2.94 -10.13 12.00
N ASN A 117 -1.69 -10.01 12.45
CA ASN A 117 -1.28 -9.06 13.47
C ASN A 117 -0.46 -7.97 12.77
N GLN A 118 -0.93 -6.74 12.82
CA GLN A 118 -0.12 -5.58 12.46
C GLN A 118 0.69 -5.17 13.70
N GLU A 119 1.60 -6.06 14.13
CA GLU A 119 2.44 -5.93 15.31
C GLU A 119 3.23 -4.61 15.25
N ASP A 120 3.55 -4.17 14.03
CA ASP A 120 4.28 -2.95 13.72
C ASP A 120 3.39 -1.71 13.44
N ALA A 121 2.05 -1.80 13.55
CA ALA A 121 1.15 -0.67 13.22
C ALA A 121 1.50 0.61 13.98
N GLN A 122 1.73 0.50 15.28
CA GLN A 122 2.07 1.65 16.14
C GLN A 122 3.42 2.26 15.75
N LEU A 123 4.39 1.43 15.37
CA LEU A 123 5.68 1.90 14.90
C LEU A 123 5.53 2.64 13.57
N ILE A 124 4.81 2.04 12.63
CA ILE A 124 4.58 2.58 11.30
C ILE A 124 3.82 3.92 11.40
N ASP A 125 2.86 4.05 12.32
CA ASP A 125 2.20 5.31 12.67
C ASP A 125 3.16 6.36 13.23
N LEU A 126 4.08 5.95 14.11
CA LEU A 126 5.08 6.85 14.70
C LEU A 126 6.09 7.36 13.66
N ILE A 127 6.55 6.47 12.76
CA ILE A 127 7.37 6.84 11.59
C ILE A 127 6.59 7.83 10.72
N ALA A 128 5.31 7.56 10.46
CA ALA A 128 4.47 8.40 9.63
C ALA A 128 4.29 9.81 10.21
N GLN A 129 4.07 9.92 11.52
CA GLN A 129 3.99 11.22 12.21
C GLN A 129 5.31 11.99 12.10
N LYS A 130 6.45 11.34 12.34
CA LYS A 130 7.76 11.99 12.23
C LYS A 130 8.12 12.42 10.80
N ILE A 131 7.71 11.67 9.79
CA ILE A 131 7.85 12.08 8.38
C ILE A 131 7.09 13.37 8.13
N LYS A 132 5.83 13.46 8.57
CA LYS A 132 5.00 14.66 8.40
C LYS A 132 5.58 15.88 9.12
N ILE A 133 6.08 15.70 10.35
CA ILE A 133 6.75 16.77 11.13
C ILE A 133 7.96 17.33 10.38
N ARG A 134 8.63 16.51 9.56
CA ARG A 134 9.79 16.90 8.74
C ARG A 134 9.42 17.30 7.32
N GLU A 135 8.17 17.72 7.12
CA GLU A 135 7.63 18.17 5.82
C GLU A 135 7.73 17.11 4.70
N GLY A 136 7.87 15.84 5.08
CA GLY A 136 7.73 14.72 4.18
C GLY A 136 6.26 14.33 4.02
N SER A 137 6.00 13.55 2.98
CA SER A 137 4.70 12.95 2.70
C SER A 137 4.82 11.44 2.63
N LEU A 138 3.71 10.76 2.92
CA LEU A 138 3.62 9.32 2.78
C LEU A 138 2.20 8.89 2.46
N VAL A 139 2.09 7.67 1.92
CA VAL A 139 0.84 6.94 1.84
C VAL A 139 1.07 5.50 2.26
N GLN A 140 0.09 4.94 2.97
CA GLN A 140 0.04 3.56 3.40
C GLN A 140 -1.20 2.93 2.81
N ARG A 141 -1.06 1.69 2.33
CA ARG A 141 -2.12 0.92 1.71
C ARG A 141 -1.95 -0.55 2.06
N TYR A 142 -3.03 -1.20 2.47
CA TYR A 142 -3.08 -2.65 2.67
C TYR A 142 -2.69 -3.38 1.39
N VAL A 143 -3.13 -2.90 0.23
CA VAL A 143 -2.76 -3.52 -1.05
C VAL A 143 -1.25 -3.45 -1.30
N ALA A 144 -0.61 -2.32 -0.97
CA ALA A 144 0.84 -2.15 -1.11
C ALA A 144 1.61 -3.08 -0.15
N ASP A 145 1.17 -3.19 1.10
CA ASP A 145 1.76 -4.10 2.08
C ASP A 145 1.63 -5.56 1.61
N PHE A 146 0.40 -6.00 1.32
CA PHE A 146 0.10 -7.40 1.01
C PHE A 146 0.64 -7.89 -0.33
N SER A 147 0.52 -7.07 -1.37
CA SER A 147 0.83 -7.47 -2.74
C SER A 147 2.27 -7.11 -3.09
N MET A 148 2.70 -5.92 -2.66
CA MET A 148 3.94 -5.27 -3.09
C MET A 148 5.02 -5.24 -2.01
N ALA A 149 4.79 -5.87 -0.84
CA ALA A 149 5.72 -5.91 0.28
C ALA A 149 6.24 -4.50 0.65
N THR A 150 5.31 -3.55 0.72
CA THR A 150 5.61 -2.13 0.95
C THR A 150 4.75 -1.59 2.08
N ASP A 151 5.37 -1.33 3.23
CA ASP A 151 4.67 -0.83 4.42
C ASP A 151 4.27 0.65 4.25
N ALA A 152 5.09 1.41 3.52
CA ALA A 152 4.83 2.81 3.21
C ALA A 152 5.49 3.25 1.90
N ILE A 153 4.83 4.18 1.20
CA ILE A 153 5.41 4.92 0.09
C ILE A 153 5.72 6.31 0.63
N VAL A 154 6.98 6.73 0.57
CA VAL A 154 7.48 7.95 1.20
C VAL A 154 8.08 8.89 0.17
N SER A 155 7.93 10.20 0.39
CA SER A 155 8.67 11.22 -0.35
C SER A 155 9.00 12.39 0.56
N SER A 156 10.22 12.93 0.46
CA SER A 156 10.54 14.27 0.92
C SER A 156 9.82 15.32 0.06
N ASN A 157 9.85 16.60 0.45
CA ASN A 157 9.13 17.68 -0.25
C ASN A 157 9.51 17.85 -1.73
N LYS A 158 10.75 17.53 -2.10
CA LYS A 158 11.31 17.60 -3.46
C LYS A 158 11.79 16.22 -3.94
N GLY A 159 11.47 15.19 -3.16
CA GLY A 159 11.84 13.82 -3.45
C GLY A 159 10.91 13.20 -4.46
N ARG A 160 11.29 11.99 -4.87
CA ARG A 160 10.44 11.09 -5.63
C ARG A 160 9.88 10.01 -4.70
N PRO A 161 8.70 9.44 -5.02
CA PRO A 161 8.12 8.30 -4.30
C PRO A 161 9.12 7.16 -4.13
N LEU A 162 9.20 6.64 -2.91
CA LEU A 162 10.10 5.56 -2.51
C LEU A 162 9.31 4.51 -1.74
N CYS A 163 9.32 3.26 -2.20
CA CYS A 163 8.69 2.16 -1.48
C CYS A 163 9.60 1.71 -0.34
N VAL A 164 9.03 1.60 0.86
CA VAL A 164 9.77 1.28 2.08
C VAL A 164 9.18 0.04 2.73
N GLN A 165 10.03 -0.91 3.09
CA GLN A 165 9.71 -1.98 4.02
C GLN A 165 10.60 -1.89 5.26
N VAL A 166 9.99 -2.03 6.43
CA VAL A 166 10.61 -1.95 7.76
C VAL A 166 10.40 -3.28 8.47
N THR A 167 11.43 -3.81 9.13
CA THR A 167 11.35 -5.08 9.84
C THR A 167 12.30 -5.14 11.03
N SER A 168 11.97 -5.94 12.05
CA SER A 168 12.81 -6.12 13.25
C SER A 168 13.69 -7.38 13.21
N ILE A 169 13.81 -8.02 12.04
CA ILE A 169 14.50 -9.31 11.89
C ILE A 169 16.01 -9.14 12.05
N SER A 170 16.65 -10.12 12.70
CA SER A 170 18.11 -10.14 12.86
C SER A 170 18.83 -10.26 11.52
N ASP A 171 20.07 -9.78 11.45
CA ASP A 171 20.83 -9.73 10.20
C ASP A 171 21.03 -11.09 9.54
N ASP A 172 21.12 -12.15 10.33
CA ASP A 172 21.31 -13.52 9.84
C ASP A 172 20.17 -14.03 8.95
N PHE A 173 18.95 -13.49 9.12
CA PHE A 173 17.77 -13.84 8.30
C PHE A 173 17.34 -12.71 7.35
N SER A 174 17.96 -11.53 7.44
CA SER A 174 17.52 -10.34 6.70
C SER A 174 17.92 -10.36 5.23
N GLU A 175 18.93 -11.16 4.84
CA GLU A 175 19.40 -11.25 3.43
C GLU A 175 18.41 -11.96 2.52
N HIS A 176 17.93 -13.13 2.95
CA HIS A 176 16.94 -13.87 2.17
C HIS A 176 15.65 -13.07 1.99
N LYS A 177 15.15 -12.46 3.08
CA LYS A 177 13.95 -11.62 3.03
C LYS A 177 14.15 -10.38 2.16
N TYR A 178 15.33 -9.77 2.19
CA TYR A 178 15.65 -8.64 1.30
C TYR A 178 15.61 -9.05 -0.18
N GLU A 179 16.19 -10.18 -0.56
CA GLU A 179 16.17 -10.63 -1.96
C GLU A 179 14.75 -11.01 -2.42
N GLU A 180 13.93 -11.61 -1.54
CA GLU A 180 12.50 -11.84 -1.82
C GLU A 180 11.69 -10.54 -1.97
N TRP A 181 11.95 -9.57 -1.11
CA TRP A 181 11.34 -8.23 -1.19
C TRP A 181 11.73 -7.52 -2.48
N LYS A 182 13.03 -7.49 -2.81
CA LYS A 182 13.55 -6.88 -4.04
C LYS A 182 13.00 -7.55 -5.28
N LYS A 183 12.87 -8.88 -5.27
CA LYS A 183 12.19 -9.61 -6.34
C LYS A 183 10.73 -9.18 -6.46
N THR A 184 10.01 -9.07 -5.33
CA THR A 184 8.62 -8.58 -5.32
C THR A 184 8.52 -7.19 -5.94
N LEU A 185 9.38 -6.24 -5.57
CA LEU A 185 9.37 -4.91 -6.17
C LEU A 185 9.62 -4.95 -7.67
N LYS A 186 10.58 -5.77 -8.14
CA LYS A 186 10.84 -5.96 -9.56
C LYS A 186 9.65 -6.57 -10.30
N ASP A 187 9.00 -7.57 -9.73
CA ASP A 187 7.81 -8.20 -10.33
C ASP A 187 6.68 -7.16 -10.51
N TRP A 188 6.59 -6.16 -9.62
CA TRP A 188 5.67 -5.02 -9.72
C TRP A 188 6.24 -3.82 -10.50
N ASN A 189 7.40 -3.93 -11.16
CA ASN A 189 8.20 -2.84 -11.76
C ASN A 189 8.31 -1.59 -10.86
N ILE A 190 8.44 -1.77 -9.55
CA ILE A 190 8.73 -0.69 -8.62
C ILE A 190 10.23 -0.44 -8.66
N GLU A 191 10.64 0.71 -9.19
CA GLU A 191 12.05 0.97 -9.50
C GLU A 191 12.90 1.41 -8.31
N ARG A 192 12.26 1.86 -7.22
CA ARG A 192 12.95 2.50 -6.10
C ARG A 192 12.42 1.94 -4.79
N GLY A 193 13.31 1.30 -4.04
CA GLY A 193 12.94 0.67 -2.78
C GLY A 193 14.02 0.76 -1.72
N ILE A 194 13.58 0.82 -0.46
CA ILE A 194 14.44 0.59 0.70
C ILE A 194 13.86 -0.47 1.60
N PHE A 195 14.72 -1.38 2.02
CA PHE A 195 14.47 -2.35 3.07
C PHE A 195 15.27 -1.97 4.31
N VAL A 196 14.59 -1.76 5.44
CA VAL A 196 15.21 -1.36 6.71
C VAL A 196 14.97 -2.44 7.76
N SER A 197 16.04 -3.08 8.20
CA SER A 197 16.06 -3.91 9.41
C SER A 197 16.47 -3.04 10.59
N TYR A 198 15.69 -3.01 11.67
CA TYR A 198 16.00 -2.23 12.86
C TYR A 198 16.01 -3.10 14.13
N ASN A 199 16.85 -2.73 15.10
CA ASN A 199 16.83 -3.32 16.43
C ASN A 199 15.87 -2.53 17.35
N PRO A 200 14.74 -3.12 17.80
CA PRO A 200 13.78 -2.43 18.67
C PRO A 200 14.35 -2.05 20.05
N GLY A 201 15.48 -2.66 20.45
CA GLY A 201 16.19 -2.34 21.69
C GLY A 201 17.13 -1.13 21.59
N LYS A 202 17.34 -0.56 20.39
CA LYS A 202 18.15 0.66 20.23
C LYS A 202 17.30 1.90 20.36
N GLU A 203 17.81 2.89 21.08
CA GLU A 203 17.21 4.21 21.15
C GLU A 203 17.24 4.90 19.77
N GLU A 204 16.27 5.79 19.53
CA GLU A 204 16.19 6.66 18.35
C GLU A 204 16.02 5.98 16.98
N PHE A 205 15.85 4.67 16.89
CA PHE A 205 15.73 3.95 15.60
C PHE A 205 14.68 4.58 14.66
N VAL A 206 13.54 5.03 15.20
CA VAL A 206 12.51 5.75 14.42
C VAL A 206 13.08 6.97 13.72
N SER A 207 13.88 7.78 14.42
CA SER A 207 14.50 8.98 13.83
C SER A 207 15.50 8.60 12.73
N GLN A 208 16.23 7.49 12.91
CA GLN A 208 17.16 6.97 11.90
C GLN A 208 16.44 6.49 10.65
N VAL A 209 15.37 5.70 10.80
CA VAL A 209 14.51 5.27 9.68
C VAL A 209 13.99 6.48 8.92
N VAL A 210 13.45 7.48 9.62
CA VAL A 210 12.88 8.69 9.01
C VAL A 210 13.94 9.49 8.23
N ASN A 211 15.12 9.71 8.82
CA ASN A 211 16.23 10.38 8.12
C ASN A 211 16.60 9.65 6.83
N LEU A 212 16.70 8.33 6.93
CA LEU A 212 17.14 7.47 5.86
C LEU A 212 16.16 7.45 4.69
N VAL A 213 14.87 7.27 4.96
CA VAL A 213 13.85 7.22 3.90
C VAL A 213 13.66 8.58 3.23
N LEU A 214 13.71 9.68 4.00
CA LEU A 214 13.60 11.03 3.44
C LEU A 214 14.82 11.38 2.59
N HIS A 215 16.03 11.10 3.08
CA HIS A 215 17.25 11.34 2.32
C HIS A 215 17.23 10.56 1.00
N ASN A 216 16.95 9.26 1.04
CA ASN A 216 16.97 8.45 -0.15
C ASN A 216 15.79 8.71 -1.09
N SER A 217 14.65 9.20 -0.60
CA SER A 217 13.56 9.62 -1.50
C SER A 217 14.02 10.73 -2.47
N SER A 218 14.99 11.55 -2.08
CA SER A 218 15.59 12.58 -2.94
C SER A 218 16.77 12.09 -3.78
N HIS A 219 17.55 11.12 -3.30
CA HIS A 219 18.87 10.80 -3.88
C HIS A 219 18.97 9.41 -4.49
N LEU A 220 18.06 8.49 -4.17
CA LEU A 220 18.12 7.14 -4.73
C LEU A 220 17.76 7.18 -6.22
N GLU A 221 18.69 6.73 -7.06
CA GLU A 221 18.50 6.58 -8.50
C GLU A 221 17.43 5.53 -8.82
N GLU A 222 16.95 5.53 -10.07
CA GLU A 222 16.05 4.50 -10.58
C GLU A 222 16.72 3.13 -10.62
N SER A 223 15.89 2.08 -10.52
CA SER A 223 16.33 0.69 -10.51
C SER A 223 17.32 0.34 -9.40
N LYS A 224 17.31 1.10 -8.29
CA LYS A 224 18.15 0.85 -7.11
C LYS A 224 17.30 0.42 -5.92
N TYR A 225 17.82 -0.57 -5.21
CA TYR A 225 17.20 -1.18 -4.03
C TYR A 225 18.25 -1.23 -2.93
N LEU A 226 18.05 -0.50 -1.84
CA LEU A 226 19.01 -0.48 -0.74
C LEU A 226 18.50 -1.28 0.45
N LYS A 227 19.44 -1.93 1.14
CA LYS A 227 19.24 -2.59 2.42
C LYS A 227 19.99 -1.83 3.49
N PHE A 228 19.35 -1.59 4.62
CA PHE A 228 19.99 -1.05 5.81
C PHE A 228 19.65 -1.90 7.02
N SER A 229 20.63 -2.06 7.90
CA SER A 229 20.50 -2.81 9.14
C SER A 229 21.14 -2.01 10.27
N PHE A 230 20.40 -1.72 11.33
CA PHE A 230 20.93 -1.04 12.51
C PHE A 230 20.21 -1.40 13.80
#